data_AF-A0A7K1Z492-F1
#
_entry.id   AF-A0A7K1Z492-F1
#
_cell.length_a   1.000
_cell.length_b   1.000
_cell.length_c   1.000
_cell.angle_alpha   90.00
_cell.angle_beta   90.00
_cell.angle_gamma   90.00
#
_symmetry.space_group_name_H-M   'P 1'
#
loop_
_entity.id
_entity.type
_entity.pdbx_description
1 polymer ?
#
loop_
_entity_poly.entity_id
_entity_poly.type
_entity_poly.pdbx_seq_one_letter_code
_entity_poly.pdbx_strand_id
1 'polypeptide(L)'
;MVLASQADHIILHRSTLFGGDPVGIVDSTTPYKEINWTVGIWNWPIKVSCPERAILELVAELRGNSDFEYVDLIFEHLIRLRPQLLMRLLLAYRSVKVRRLFFVFADRHKHDWLEFLEPKQIDFGSGPRALVGGGAFHPTYHISLPNFLLDTSYEDESIF
;
A
#
# COMPACT_ATOMS: atom_id res chain seq x y z
N MET A 1 6.79 -16.90 -44.36
CA MET A 1 5.99 -16.07 -43.45
C MET A 1 6.16 -16.64 -42.04
N VAL A 2 7.16 -16.18 -41.30
CA VAL A 2 7.51 -16.68 -39.96
C VAL A 2 6.68 -15.90 -38.95
N LEU A 3 5.72 -16.56 -38.31
CA LEU A 3 4.99 -15.99 -37.17
C LEU A 3 5.96 -15.99 -35.98
N ALA A 4 6.42 -14.80 -35.59
CA ALA A 4 7.14 -14.61 -34.35
C ALA A 4 6.18 -14.93 -33.19
N SER A 5 6.44 -16.03 -32.48
CA SER A 5 5.82 -16.32 -31.19
C SER A 5 6.26 -15.24 -30.22
N GLN A 6 5.33 -14.35 -29.87
CA GLN A 6 5.54 -13.37 -28.82
C GLN A 6 5.46 -14.13 -27.50
N ALA A 7 6.62 -14.45 -26.93
CA ALA A 7 6.70 -15.02 -25.60
C ALA A 7 6.27 -13.92 -24.61
N ASP A 8 5.13 -14.13 -23.96
CA ASP A 8 4.73 -13.39 -22.77
C ASP A 8 5.79 -13.62 -21.70
N HIS A 9 6.72 -12.68 -21.56
CA HIS A 9 7.74 -12.73 -20.54
C HIS A 9 7.10 -12.25 -19.25
N ILE A 10 6.99 -13.17 -18.28
CA ILE A 10 6.56 -12.82 -16.92
C ILE A 10 7.65 -11.91 -16.33
N ILE A 11 7.39 -10.60 -16.30
CA ILE A 11 8.25 -9.64 -15.59
C ILE A 11 8.00 -9.86 -14.10
N LEU A 12 8.86 -10.65 -13.47
CA LEU A 12 8.92 -10.71 -12.01
C LEU A 12 9.62 -9.45 -11.51
N HIS A 13 8.84 -8.44 -11.12
CA HIS A 13 9.36 -7.35 -10.30
C HIS A 13 9.75 -7.95 -8.94
N ARG A 14 11.01 -8.38 -8.80
CA ARG A 14 11.55 -8.80 -7.50
C ARG A 14 11.76 -7.55 -6.65
N SER A 15 10.67 -7.03 -6.12
CA SER A 15 10.69 -5.87 -5.26
C SER A 15 11.12 -6.33 -3.86
N THR A 16 12.37 -6.06 -3.47
CA THR A 16 12.80 -6.20 -2.06
C THR A 16 12.21 -5.05 -1.24
N LEU A 17 10.88 -4.95 -1.22
CA LEU A 17 10.14 -3.81 -0.65
C LEU A 17 10.52 -3.57 0.81
N PHE A 18 10.71 -4.66 1.55
CA PHE A 18 11.07 -4.70 2.98
C PHE A 18 12.51 -5.18 3.21
N GLY A 19 13.41 -5.01 2.24
CA GLY A 19 14.83 -5.37 2.40
C GLY A 19 15.13 -6.86 2.59
N GLY A 20 14.19 -7.76 2.31
CA GLY A 20 14.32 -9.20 2.51
C GLY A 20 13.72 -9.73 3.83
N ASP A 21 13.19 -8.83 4.66
CA ASP A 21 12.54 -9.18 5.92
C ASP A 21 11.17 -9.85 5.67
N PRO A 22 10.90 -11.07 6.19
CA PRO A 22 9.60 -11.71 6.12
C PRO A 22 8.55 -11.07 7.05
N VAL A 23 8.85 -9.95 7.72
CA VAL A 23 7.87 -9.21 8.53
C VAL A 23 6.57 -8.99 7.75
N GLY A 24 5.46 -9.30 8.41
CA GLY A 24 4.11 -9.20 7.84
C GLY A 24 3.74 -10.32 6.89
N ILE A 25 4.57 -11.34 6.69
CA ILE A 25 4.16 -12.58 6.02
C ILE A 25 3.61 -13.54 7.08
N VAL A 26 2.41 -14.03 6.86
CA VAL A 26 1.72 -15.02 7.69
C VAL A 26 1.68 -16.34 6.94
N ASP A 27 2.05 -17.43 7.62
CA ASP A 27 1.97 -18.79 7.08
C ASP A 27 1.65 -19.82 8.18
N SER A 28 1.53 -21.09 7.78
CA SER A 28 1.27 -22.21 8.70
C SER A 28 2.39 -22.46 9.72
N THR A 29 3.58 -21.89 9.52
CA THR A 29 4.76 -22.09 10.37
C THR A 29 5.03 -20.93 11.32
N THR A 30 4.38 -19.77 11.13
CA THR A 30 4.49 -18.63 12.04
C THR A 30 3.94 -18.95 13.44
N PRO A 31 4.71 -18.68 14.53
CA PRO A 31 4.34 -19.10 15.89
C PRO A 31 3.19 -18.30 16.53
N TYR A 32 2.71 -17.23 15.87
CA TYR A 32 1.56 -16.44 16.29
C TYR A 32 0.29 -16.98 15.62
N LYS A 33 -0.22 -18.05 16.24
CA LYS A 33 -1.30 -18.91 15.78
C LYS A 33 -2.66 -18.21 15.87
N GLU A 34 -3.12 -17.61 14.78
CA GLU A 34 -4.54 -17.22 14.66
C GLU A 34 -5.21 -17.65 13.35
N ILE A 35 -4.47 -17.92 12.26
CA ILE A 35 -5.09 -18.28 10.98
C ILE A 35 -4.25 -19.33 10.24
N ASN A 36 -4.81 -20.52 10.02
CA ASN A 36 -4.23 -21.55 9.14
C ASN A 36 -4.59 -21.21 7.68
N TRP A 37 -3.81 -20.35 7.04
CA TRP A 37 -4.00 -20.05 5.62
C TRP A 37 -3.62 -21.27 4.78
N THR A 38 -4.62 -22.10 4.49
CA THR A 38 -4.48 -23.31 3.66
C THR A 38 -5.47 -23.28 2.51
N VAL A 39 -5.04 -23.68 1.32
CA VAL A 39 -5.89 -23.68 0.12
C VAL A 39 -6.15 -25.10 -0.37
N GLY A 40 -7.39 -25.34 -0.80
CA GLY A 40 -7.82 -26.58 -1.44
C GLY A 40 -8.04 -27.74 -0.45
N ILE A 41 -8.47 -28.88 -1.00
CA ILE A 41 -8.83 -30.09 -0.25
C ILE A 41 -7.62 -30.67 0.51
N TRP A 42 -6.41 -30.37 0.05
CA TRP A 42 -5.15 -30.88 0.60
C TRP A 42 -4.51 -29.97 1.64
N ASN A 43 -5.20 -28.90 2.08
CA ASN A 43 -4.71 -27.92 3.04
C ASN A 43 -3.29 -27.41 2.72
N TRP A 44 -3.05 -27.01 1.46
CA TRP A 44 -1.72 -26.58 1.06
C TRP A 44 -1.35 -25.29 1.80
N PRO A 45 -0.23 -25.25 2.55
CA PRO A 45 0.14 -24.04 3.28
C PRO A 45 0.52 -22.95 2.28
N ILE A 46 -0.10 -21.79 2.44
CA ILE A 46 0.23 -20.60 1.64
C ILE A 46 0.80 -19.50 2.53
N LYS A 47 1.68 -18.70 1.95
CA LYS A 47 2.20 -17.47 2.55
C LYS A 47 1.34 -16.32 2.09
N VAL A 48 0.81 -15.55 3.04
CA VAL A 48 -0.03 -14.39 2.76
C VAL A 48 0.51 -13.15 3.47
N SER A 49 0.34 -11.99 2.86
CA SER A 49 0.64 -10.72 3.52
C SER A 49 -0.45 -10.44 4.57
N CYS A 50 -0.05 -10.03 5.77
CA CYS A 50 -0.98 -9.45 6.73
C CYS A 50 -1.56 -8.13 6.18
N PRO A 51 -2.70 -7.64 6.69
CA PRO A 51 -3.32 -6.42 6.19
C PRO A 51 -2.36 -5.21 6.15
N GLU A 52 -1.53 -5.05 7.19
CA GLU A 52 -0.54 -3.97 7.29
C GLU A 52 0.52 -4.04 6.18
N ARG A 53 0.91 -5.25 5.77
CA ARG A 53 1.88 -5.45 4.70
C ARG A 53 1.22 -5.34 3.33
N ALA A 54 0.05 -5.95 3.19
CA ALA A 54 -0.72 -5.99 1.96
C ALA A 54 -1.06 -4.58 1.46
N ILE A 55 -1.45 -3.66 2.35
CA ILE A 55 -1.75 -2.29 1.94
C ILE A 55 -0.52 -1.54 1.42
N LEU A 56 0.65 -1.74 2.03
CA LEU A 56 1.89 -1.13 1.55
C LEU A 56 2.35 -1.71 0.21
N GLU A 57 2.11 -3.00 -0.01
CA GLU A 57 2.36 -3.68 -1.29
C GLU A 57 1.39 -3.17 -2.37
N LEU A 58 0.11 -3.02 -2.05
CA LEU A 58 -0.90 -2.47 -2.95
C LEU A 58 -0.56 -1.04 -3.38
N VAL A 59 -0.19 -0.17 -2.44
CA VAL A 59 0.24 1.21 -2.73
C VAL A 59 1.51 1.23 -3.60
N ALA A 60 2.36 0.20 -3.52
CA ALA A 60 3.55 0.08 -4.35
C ALA A 60 3.22 -0.05 -5.84
N GLU A 61 2.15 -0.79 -6.14
CA GLU A 61 1.71 -1.18 -7.48
C GLU A 61 0.86 -0.12 -8.19
N LEU A 62 0.60 1.03 -7.56
CA LEU A 62 -0.07 2.17 -8.19
C LEU A 62 0.68 2.63 -9.45
N ARG A 63 0.01 2.59 -10.61
CA ARG A 63 0.53 2.94 -11.94
C ARG A 63 -0.24 4.07 -12.61
N GLY A 64 -1.55 4.20 -12.37
CA GLY A 64 -2.39 5.22 -12.99
C GLY A 64 -3.54 5.69 -12.10
N ASN A 65 -4.31 6.67 -12.60
CA ASN A 65 -5.36 7.36 -11.83
C ASN A 65 -6.44 6.41 -11.27
N SER A 66 -6.89 5.43 -12.07
CA SER A 66 -7.88 4.43 -11.63
C SER A 66 -7.42 3.63 -10.41
N ASP A 67 -6.11 3.41 -10.27
CA ASP A 67 -5.57 2.67 -9.14
C ASP A 67 -5.69 3.49 -7.84
N PHE A 68 -5.63 4.83 -7.92
CA PHE A 68 -5.76 5.69 -6.74
C PHE A 68 -7.17 5.65 -6.14
N GLU A 69 -8.21 5.68 -6.97
CA GLU A 69 -9.60 5.58 -6.52
C GLU A 69 -9.86 4.22 -5.85
N TYR A 70 -9.38 3.14 -6.47
CA TYR A 70 -9.51 1.79 -5.90
C TYR A 70 -8.78 1.64 -4.57
N VAL A 71 -7.56 2.18 -4.48
CA VAL A 71 -6.80 2.16 -3.22
C VAL A 71 -7.47 3.03 -2.16
N ASP A 72 -8.05 4.17 -2.52
CA ASP A 72 -8.79 5.03 -1.57
C ASP A 72 -9.95 4.27 -0.92
N LEU A 73 -10.75 3.56 -1.74
CA LEU A 73 -11.84 2.71 -1.24
C LEU A 73 -11.35 1.60 -0.31
N ILE A 74 -10.20 0.99 -0.61
CA ILE A 74 -9.62 0.00 0.30
C ILE A 74 -9.20 0.65 1.61
N PHE A 75 -8.57 1.83 1.56
CA PHE A 75 -8.15 2.57 2.75
C PHE A 75 -9.32 2.93 3.66
N GLU A 76 -10.47 3.31 3.12
CA GLU A 76 -11.70 3.57 3.89
C GLU A 76 -12.06 2.41 4.84
N HIS A 77 -11.81 1.17 4.41
CA HIS A 77 -12.17 -0.04 5.15
C HIS A 77 -11.07 -0.56 6.09
N LEU A 78 -9.91 0.12 6.20
CA LEU A 78 -8.79 -0.31 7.03
C LEU A 78 -8.95 0.03 8.51
N ILE A 79 -10.15 -0.06 9.07
CA ILE A 79 -10.47 0.31 10.46
C ILE A 79 -9.68 -0.47 11.53
N ARG A 80 -9.05 -1.62 11.19
CA ARG A 80 -8.31 -2.47 12.13
C ARG A 80 -6.94 -2.86 11.58
N LEU A 81 -5.93 -2.05 11.88
CA LEU A 81 -4.51 -2.36 11.68
C LEU A 81 -3.79 -2.38 13.02
N ARG A 82 -2.74 -3.22 13.16
CA ARG A 82 -1.89 -3.25 14.36
C ARG A 82 -0.80 -2.17 14.24
N PRO A 83 -0.84 -1.08 15.03
CA PRO A 83 0.05 0.06 14.83
C PRO A 83 1.53 -0.30 14.96
N GLN A 84 1.88 -1.16 15.92
CA GLN A 84 3.27 -1.58 16.14
C GLN A 84 3.84 -2.35 14.94
N LEU A 85 3.04 -3.23 14.32
CA LEU A 85 3.47 -3.98 13.14
C LEU A 85 3.54 -3.07 11.91
N LEU A 86 2.54 -2.21 11.73
CA LEU A 86 2.50 -1.24 10.65
C LEU A 86 3.70 -0.29 10.72
N MET A 87 4.05 0.20 11.91
CA MET A 87 5.22 1.06 12.12
C MET A 87 6.52 0.35 11.74
N ARG A 88 6.70 -0.91 12.17
CA ARG A 88 7.86 -1.72 11.77
C ARG A 88 7.95 -1.90 10.26
N LEU A 89 6.81 -2.16 9.60
CA LEU A 89 6.73 -2.31 8.15
C LEU A 89 7.07 -1.00 7.43
N LEU A 90 6.54 0.13 7.89
CA LEU A 90 6.81 1.46 7.34
C LEU A 90 8.30 1.83 7.45
N LEU A 91 8.94 1.51 8.59
CA LEU A 91 10.38 1.73 8.79
C LEU A 91 11.24 0.81 7.91
N ALA A 92 10.83 -0.44 7.72
CA ALA A 92 11.54 -1.41 6.88
C ALA A 92 11.34 -1.15 5.36
N TYR A 93 10.26 -0.47 4.99
CA TYR A 93 9.94 -0.20 3.59
C TYR A 93 10.98 0.72 2.95
N ARG A 94 11.45 0.43 1.74
CA ARG A 94 12.54 1.22 1.11
C ARG A 94 12.07 2.44 0.32
N SER A 95 10.87 2.40 -0.25
CA SER A 95 10.41 3.45 -1.17
C SER A 95 9.71 4.59 -0.43
N VAL A 96 10.33 5.77 -0.51
CA VAL A 96 9.78 7.05 -0.02
C VAL A 96 8.41 7.35 -0.64
N LYS A 97 8.20 6.98 -1.91
CA LYS A 97 6.91 7.15 -2.61
C LYS A 97 5.78 6.51 -1.81
N VAL A 98 5.96 5.25 -1.42
CA VAL A 98 4.91 4.46 -0.77
C VAL A 98 4.64 4.97 0.64
N ARG A 99 5.68 5.34 1.39
CA ARG A 99 5.50 5.93 2.73
C ARG A 99 4.67 7.22 2.65
N ARG A 100 4.98 8.11 1.71
CA ARG A 100 4.20 9.34 1.48
C ARG A 100 2.76 9.04 1.09
N LEU A 101 2.55 8.17 0.10
CA LEU A 101 1.21 7.80 -0.35
C LEU A 101 0.38 7.15 0.76
N PHE A 102 0.98 6.25 1.54
CA PHE A 102 0.31 5.60 2.65
C PHE A 102 -0.29 6.65 3.60
N PHE A 103 0.50 7.66 3.97
CA PHE A 103 0.03 8.70 4.89
C PHE A 103 -0.97 9.69 4.24
N VAL A 104 -0.86 9.96 2.94
CA VAL A 104 -1.90 10.72 2.21
C VAL A 104 -3.26 10.05 2.37
N PHE A 105 -3.35 8.76 2.08
CA PHE A 105 -4.61 8.02 2.20
C PHE A 105 -5.04 7.88 3.68
N ALA A 106 -4.10 7.60 4.58
CA ALA A 106 -4.41 7.46 6.01
C ALA A 106 -4.96 8.77 6.62
N ASP A 107 -4.36 9.92 6.31
CA ASP A 107 -4.79 11.23 6.80
C ASP A 107 -6.16 11.64 6.25
N ARG A 108 -6.49 11.23 5.02
CA ARG A 108 -7.80 11.45 4.40
C ARG A 108 -8.91 10.77 5.20
N HIS A 109 -8.73 9.49 5.54
CA HIS A 109 -9.73 8.67 6.24
C HIS A 109 -9.69 8.77 7.77
N LYS A 110 -8.64 9.36 8.36
CA LYS A 110 -8.53 9.69 9.79
C LYS A 110 -8.80 8.50 10.74
N HIS A 111 -8.26 7.34 10.41
CA HIS A 111 -8.42 6.13 11.23
C HIS A 111 -7.84 6.28 12.64
N ASP A 112 -8.50 5.70 13.63
CA ASP A 112 -8.05 5.71 15.04
C ASP A 112 -6.63 5.15 15.22
N TRP A 113 -6.26 4.11 14.47
CA TRP A 113 -4.93 3.50 14.59
C TRP A 113 -3.78 4.44 14.18
N LEU A 114 -4.07 5.53 13.46
CA LEU A 114 -3.10 6.51 13.00
C LEU A 114 -2.47 7.28 14.16
N GLU A 115 -3.21 7.51 15.26
CA GLU A 115 -2.73 8.23 16.44
C GLU A 115 -1.58 7.52 17.16
N PHE A 116 -1.48 6.20 16.98
CA PHE A 116 -0.45 5.35 17.55
C PHE A 116 0.79 5.22 16.66
N LEU A 117 0.79 5.82 15.47
CA LEU A 117 1.98 5.91 14.64
C LEU A 117 2.84 7.09 15.07
N GLU A 118 4.15 6.97 14.87
CA GLU A 118 5.10 8.06 15.14
C GLU A 118 5.75 8.55 13.84
N PRO A 119 5.08 9.43 13.05
CA PRO A 119 5.58 9.87 11.74
C PRO A 119 6.98 10.48 11.78
N LYS A 120 7.41 11.03 12.92
CA LYS A 120 8.74 11.62 13.12
C LYS A 120 9.89 10.62 12.94
N GLN A 121 9.65 9.32 13.13
CA GLN A 121 10.68 8.30 12.88
C GLN A 121 10.77 7.90 11.40
N ILE A 122 9.80 8.32 10.58
CA ILE A 122 9.71 7.91 9.19
C ILE A 122 10.43 8.93 8.31
N ASP A 123 11.39 8.45 7.51
CA ASP A 123 12.01 9.25 6.47
C ASP A 123 11.04 9.46 5.31
N PHE A 124 10.44 10.64 5.20
CA PHE A 124 9.65 11.03 4.04
C PHE A 124 10.50 11.58 2.90
N GLY A 125 11.82 11.71 3.03
CA GLY A 125 12.69 12.36 2.05
C GLY A 125 12.39 13.86 1.87
N SER A 126 13.28 14.57 1.19
CA SER A 126 13.24 16.04 1.10
C SER A 126 12.71 16.61 -0.22
N GLY A 127 12.79 15.85 -1.33
CA GLY A 127 12.43 16.34 -2.66
C GLY A 127 10.94 16.20 -3.01
N PRO A 128 10.39 17.04 -3.90
CA PRO A 128 9.06 16.84 -4.47
C PRO A 128 9.05 15.61 -5.38
N ARG A 129 7.90 14.91 -5.46
CA ARG A 129 7.72 13.76 -6.36
C ARG A 129 6.42 13.92 -7.14
N ALA A 130 6.51 13.87 -8.47
CA ALA A 130 5.32 13.85 -9.34
C ALA A 130 5.00 12.40 -9.72
N LEU A 131 3.78 11.94 -9.44
CA LEU A 131 3.31 10.60 -9.80
C LEU A 131 2.40 10.57 -11.01
N VAL A 132 1.61 11.63 -11.19
CA VAL A 132 0.63 11.75 -12.27
C VAL A 132 0.78 13.13 -12.92
N GLY A 133 0.62 13.18 -14.24
CA GLY A 133 0.53 14.44 -14.97
C GLY A 133 -0.83 15.09 -14.75
N GLY A 134 -0.87 16.40 -14.55
CA GLY A 134 -2.13 17.16 -14.38
C GLY A 134 -2.79 17.05 -13.01
N GLY A 135 -2.11 16.44 -12.03
CA GLY A 135 -2.53 16.42 -10.63
C GLY A 135 -2.13 17.70 -9.86
N ALA A 136 -2.47 17.75 -8.59
CA ALA A 136 -2.15 18.83 -7.68
C ALA A 136 -1.15 18.36 -6.60
N PHE A 137 -0.43 19.31 -5.99
CA PHE A 137 0.65 19.03 -5.06
C PHE A 137 0.16 18.97 -3.62
N HIS A 138 0.39 17.85 -2.92
CA HIS A 138 0.13 17.70 -1.50
C HIS A 138 1.28 18.31 -0.69
N PRO A 139 1.06 19.42 0.06
CA PRO A 139 2.16 20.15 0.71
C PRO A 139 2.83 19.36 1.83
N THR A 140 2.06 18.66 2.68
CA THR A 140 2.61 17.91 3.84
C THR A 140 3.59 16.82 3.43
N TYR A 141 3.24 16.04 2.41
CA TYR A 141 4.05 14.90 1.95
C TYR A 141 4.86 15.17 0.69
N HIS A 142 4.86 16.42 0.20
CA HIS A 142 5.59 16.86 -0.98
C HIS A 142 5.41 15.94 -2.21
N ILE A 143 4.17 15.58 -2.53
CA ILE A 143 3.86 14.62 -3.60
C ILE A 143 2.70 15.10 -4.47
N SER A 144 2.81 14.98 -5.79
CA SER A 144 1.72 15.31 -6.72
C SER A 144 0.80 14.12 -6.93
N LEU A 145 -0.51 14.38 -6.83
CA LEU A 145 -1.59 13.39 -6.78
C LEU A 145 -2.76 13.82 -7.67
N PRO A 146 -3.66 12.90 -8.05
CA PRO A 146 -4.94 13.27 -8.62
C PRO A 146 -5.71 14.27 -7.73
N ASN A 147 -6.44 15.19 -8.35
CA ASN A 147 -7.09 16.31 -7.63
C ASN A 147 -8.10 15.86 -6.57
N PHE A 148 -8.83 14.77 -6.82
CA PHE A 148 -9.85 14.26 -5.90
C PHE A 148 -9.27 13.88 -4.52
N LEU A 149 -7.99 13.52 -4.44
CA LEU A 149 -7.34 13.19 -3.16
C LEU A 149 -6.98 14.43 -2.32
N LEU A 150 -6.93 15.60 -2.94
CA LEU A 150 -6.72 16.86 -2.22
C LEU A 150 -8.02 17.58 -1.90
N ASP A 151 -9.07 17.26 -2.65
CA ASP A 151 -10.32 17.97 -2.60
C ASP A 151 -11.30 17.27 -1.64
N THR A 152 -11.59 17.95 -0.53
CA THR A 152 -12.52 17.47 0.50
C THR A 152 -13.99 17.62 0.11
N SER A 153 -14.32 18.25 -1.03
CA SER A 153 -15.71 18.46 -1.48
C SER A 153 -16.29 17.38 -2.40
N TYR A 154 -15.56 16.30 -2.70
CA TYR A 154 -16.04 15.23 -3.59
C TYR A 154 -17.00 14.22 -2.95
N GLU A 155 -17.25 14.27 -1.64
CA GLU A 155 -18.08 13.27 -0.95
C GLU A 155 -19.60 13.55 -0.99
N ASP A 156 -20.03 14.71 -1.49
CA ASP A 156 -21.45 15.11 -1.44
C ASP A 156 -22.26 14.82 -2.74
N GLU A 157 -21.65 14.44 -3.86
CA GLU A 157 -22.36 14.30 -5.15
C GLU A 157 -22.58 12.87 -5.65
N SER A 158 -22.12 11.84 -4.94
CA SER A 158 -22.22 10.43 -5.39
C SER A 158 -23.29 9.59 -4.70
N ILE A 159 -24.32 10.21 -4.11
CA ILE A 159 -25.54 9.48 -3.70
C ILE A 159 -26.67 9.88 -4.65
N PHE A 160 -26.73 9.20 -5.80
CA PHE A 160 -27.96 8.95 -6.55
C PHE A 160 -28.18 7.45 -6.63
#